data_AF-A0A5C8T3W4-F1
#
_entry.id   AF-A0A5C8T3W4-F1
#
_cell.length_a   1.000
_cell.length_b   1.000
_cell.length_c   1.000
_cell.angle_alpha   90.00
_cell.angle_beta   90.00
_cell.angle_gamma   90.00
#
_symmetry.space_group_name_H-M   'P 1'
#
loop_
_entity.id
_entity.type
_entity.pdbx_description
1 polymer ?
#
loop_
_entity_poly.entity_id
_entity_poly.type
_entity_poly.pdbx_seq_one_letter_code
_entity_poly.pdbx_strand_id
1 'polypeptide(L)' 'MFAFPVLVGDIGGTNARFGVVESKGAAPRLLSHEATAGHPDPSSAIRAALAKDGQG' A
#
# COMPACT_ATOMS: atom_id res chain seq x y z
N MET A 1 3.56 7.28 18.43
CA MET A 1 2.45 7.71 17.55
C MET A 1 3.07 8.04 16.19
N PHE A 2 2.54 7.51 15.09
CA PHE A 2 3.08 7.79 13.76
C PHE A 2 2.63 9.18 13.28
N ALA A 3 3.50 9.87 12.53
CA ALA A 3 3.13 11.09 11.83
C ALA A 3 2.37 10.71 10.54
N PHE A 4 1.33 11.48 10.23
CA PHE A 4 0.61 11.33 8.97
C PHE A 4 1.35 12.03 7.83
N PRO A 5 1.20 11.57 6.58
CA PRO A 5 0.42 10.40 6.16
C PRO A 5 1.06 9.07 6.57
N VAL A 6 0.23 8.06 6.88
CA VAL A 6 0.67 6.71 7.26
C VAL A 6 0.32 5.73 6.16
N LEU A 7 1.32 4.98 5.70
CA LEU A 7 1.12 3.84 4.81
C LEU A 7 0.74 2.62 5.66
N VAL A 8 -0.36 1.97 5.29
CA VAL A 8 -0.81 0.69 5.87
C VAL A 8 -0.79 -0.39 4.81
N GLY A 9 -0.46 -1.61 5.22
CA GLY A 9 -0.39 -2.77 4.33
C GLY A 9 -1.04 -4.00 4.96
N ASP A 10 -1.82 -4.72 4.16
CA ASP A 10 -2.31 -6.07 4.47
C ASP A 10 -1.60 -7.04 3.51
N ILE A 11 -0.71 -7.86 4.06
CA ILE A 11 0.17 -8.74 3.26
C ILE A 11 -0.16 -10.19 3.57
N GLY A 12 -0.81 -10.84 2.62
CA GLY A 12 -1.06 -12.27 2.63
C GLY A 12 -0.08 -13.04 1.75
N GLY A 13 -0.22 -14.38 1.72
CA GLY A 13 0.63 -15.25 0.91
C GLY A 13 0.43 -15.07 -0.61
N THR A 14 -0.79 -14.74 -1.04
CA THR A 14 -1.11 -14.60 -2.47
C THR A 14 -1.09 -13.14 -2.94
N ASN A 15 -1.62 -12.23 -2.12
CA ASN A 15 -1.78 -10.83 -2.48
C ASN A 15 -1.31 -9.90 -1.34
N ALA A 16 -0.77 -8.76 -1.72
CA ALA A 16 -0.50 -7.62 -0.87
C ALA A 16 -1.39 -6.44 -1.28
N ARG A 17 -1.97 -5.76 -0.29
CA ARG A 17 -2.82 -4.57 -0.47
C ARG A 17 -2.28 -3.43 0.36
N PHE A 18 -2.35 -2.22 -0.18
CA PHE A 18 -1.83 -1.03 0.49
C PHE A 18 -2.86 0.09 0.51
N GLY A 19 -2.74 0.98 1.49
CA GLY A 19 -3.53 2.20 1.57
C GLY A 19 -2.79 3.30 2.32
N VAL A 20 -3.16 4.54 2.05
CA VAL A 20 -2.62 5.71 2.75
C VAL A 20 -3.71 6.32 3.63
N VAL A 21 -3.41 6.48 4.91
CA VAL A 21 -4.26 7.22 5.85
C VAL A 21 -3.70 8.63 5.97
N GLU A 22 -4.48 9.64 5.56
CA GLU A 22 -3.99 11.03 5.48
C GLU A 22 -4.06 11.79 6.80
N SER A 23 -4.96 11.40 7.69
CA SER A 23 -5.11 12.02 9.01
C SER A 23 -5.79 11.07 10.00
N LYS A 24 -5.72 11.41 11.29
CA LYS A 24 -6.29 10.58 12.36
C LYS A 24 -7.80 10.39 12.15
N GLY A 25 -8.22 9.13 12.01
CA GLY A 25 -9.64 8.77 11.84
C GLY A 25 -10.15 8.84 10.40
N ALA A 26 -9.31 9.25 9.43
CA ALA A 26 -9.67 9.19 8.02
C ALA A 26 -9.74 7.73 7.53
N ALA A 27 -10.64 7.48 6.58
CA ALA A 27 -10.65 6.22 5.86
C ALA A 27 -9.37 6.09 5.00
N PRO A 28 -8.76 4.89 4.88
CA PRO A 28 -7.61 4.70 4.00
C PRO A 28 -7.99 4.94 2.54
N ARG A 29 -7.19 5.73 1.84
CA ARG A 29 -7.22 5.76 0.37
C ARG A 29 -6.48 4.52 -0.13
N LEU A 30 -7.21 3.62 -0.78
CA LEU A 30 -6.65 2.36 -1.27
C LEU A 30 -5.73 2.61 -2.46
N LEU A 31 -4.59 1.93 -2.45
CA LEU A 31 -3.69 1.80 -3.59
C LEU A 31 -4.02 0.52 -4.36
N SER A 32 -3.36 0.31 -5.50
CA SER A 32 -3.43 -0.96 -6.23
C SER A 32 -3.00 -2.15 -5.37
N HIS A 33 -3.54 -3.33 -5.66
CA HIS A 33 -3.03 -4.57 -5.09
C HIS A 33 -1.90 -5.17 -5.93
N GLU A 34 -1.07 -5.98 -5.32
CA GLU A 34 0.03 -6.69 -5.97
C GLU A 34 -0.02 -8.17 -5.64
N ALA A 35 0.37 -9.02 -6.60
CA ALA A 35 0.61 -10.43 -6.32
C ALA A 35 1.88 -10.54 -5.47
N THR A 36 1.79 -11.17 -4.28
CA THR A 36 2.93 -11.23 -3.34
C THR A 36 4.14 -11.91 -3.98
N ALA A 37 3.92 -12.98 -4.75
CA ALA A 37 4.98 -13.70 -5.46
C ALA A 37 5.65 -12.87 -6.58
N GLY A 38 5.04 -11.75 -6.99
CA GLY A 38 5.59 -10.84 -8.00
C GLY A 38 6.66 -9.88 -7.46
N HIS A 39 6.91 -9.85 -6.15
CA HIS A 39 7.84 -8.91 -5.53
C HIS A 39 8.82 -9.63 -4.60
N PRO A 40 10.12 -9.27 -4.64
CA PRO A 40 11.13 -9.86 -3.76
C PRO A 40 10.97 -9.45 -2.29
N ASP A 41 10.28 -8.33 -2.04
CA ASP A 41 10.09 -7.77 -0.70
C ASP A 41 8.88 -6.81 -0.66
N PRO A 42 8.37 -6.49 0.55
CA PRO A 42 7.24 -5.57 0.71
C PRO A 42 7.48 -4.16 0.14
N SER A 43 8.71 -3.65 0.16
CA SER A 43 9.03 -2.30 -0.34
C SER A 43 8.90 -2.23 -1.86
N SER A 44 9.27 -3.30 -2.57
CA SER A 44 9.06 -3.43 -4.02
C SER A 44 7.56 -3.40 -4.36
N ALA A 45 6.74 -4.14 -3.61
CA ALA A 45 5.28 -4.14 -3.80
C ALA A 45 4.65 -2.76 -3.53
N ILE A 46 5.09 -2.07 -2.47
CA ILE A 46 4.63 -0.71 -2.15
C ILE A 46 4.93 0.26 -3.30
N ARG A 47 6.15 0.24 -3.85
CA ARG A 47 6.54 1.13 -4.96
C ARG A 47 5.70 0.85 -6.21
N ALA A 48 5.42 -0.41 -6.51
CA ALA A 48 4.56 -0.78 -7.64
C ALA A 48 3.12 -0.26 -7.44
N ALA A 49 2.56 -0.44 -6.24
CA ALA A 49 1.22 0.04 -5.92
C ALA A 49 1.10 1.57 -6.01
N LEU A 50 2.10 2.31 -5.51
CA LEU A 50 2.17 3.78 -5.61
C LEU A 50 2.33 4.27 -7.05
N ALA A 51 3.16 3.59 -7.85
CA ALA A 51 3.35 3.96 -9.26
C ALA A 51 2.06 3.80 -10.06
N LYS A 52 1.27 2.76 -9.80
CA LYS A 52 -0.04 2.54 -10.46
C LYS A 52 -1.09 3.57 -10.06
N ASP A 53 -1.08 4.01 -8.80
CA ASP A 53 -1.99 5.04 -8.28
C ASP A 53 -1.78 6.41 -8.96
N GLY A 54 -0.53 6.79 -9.24
CA GLY A 54 -0.21 8.05 -9.92
C GLY A 54 -0.47 8.06 -11.44
N GLN A 55 -0.94 6.97 -12.02
CA GLN A 55 -1.25 6.83 -13.45
C GLN A 55 -2.76 6.87 -13.74
N GLY A 56 -3.60 7.07 -12.71
CA GLY A 56 -5.06 7.16 -12.79
C GLY A 56 -5.61 8.58 -12.80
#